data_AF-A0AAW1MJP7-F1
#
_entry.id   AF-A0AAW1MJP7-F1
#
_cell.length_a   1.000
_cell.length_b   1.000
_cell.length_c   1.000
_cell.angle_alpha   90.00
_cell.angle_beta   90.00
_cell.angle_gamma   90.00
#
_symmetry.space_group_name_H-M   'P 1'
#
loop_
_entity.id
_entity.type
_entity.pdbx_description
1 polymer ?
#
loop_
_entity_poly.entity_id
_entity_poly.type
_entity_poly.pdbx_seq_one_letter_code
_entity_poly.pdbx_strand_id
1 'polypeptide(L)'
;MPWLCIPWQQAGVRAELAELYGIRGIPTLLLLDSNGHVITMDARTEIAEDPLAQNFPWKPRSVNVLTERHVSKLHDYPAIVLFVDTEETELQFAENVLTPAADIYYKKHNINFNSPQEELSSYEEDHYLQFLIAMDSEAGDLVRDLISLDDVVPLLVGVDIPNRRYVIMEYGVEINVESVCDFVERFQRGDLKFHAINDREETENC
;
A
#
# COMPACT_ATOMS: atom_id res chain seq x y z
N MET A 1 -19.24 -22.73 -19.71
CA MET A 1 -19.53 -21.68 -18.71
C MET A 1 -20.45 -20.63 -19.36
N PRO A 2 -21.38 -19.98 -18.64
CA PRO A 2 -22.34 -19.03 -19.22
C PRO A 2 -21.74 -17.67 -19.59
N TRP A 3 -20.44 -17.45 -19.34
CA TRP A 3 -19.76 -16.19 -19.64
C TRP A 3 -19.38 -16.09 -21.11
N LEU A 4 -19.40 -14.86 -21.64
CA LEU A 4 -18.79 -14.56 -22.93
C LEU A 4 -17.31 -14.95 -22.86
N CYS A 5 -16.88 -15.87 -23.72
CA CYS A 5 -15.53 -16.39 -23.72
C CYS A 5 -15.01 -16.52 -25.15
N ILE A 6 -13.68 -16.42 -25.29
CA ILE A 6 -13.01 -16.61 -26.57
C ILE A 6 -12.78 -18.12 -26.76
N PRO A 7 -13.23 -18.70 -27.88
CA PRO A 7 -13.02 -20.12 -28.14
C PRO A 7 -11.54 -20.50 -28.10
N TRP A 8 -11.22 -21.67 -27.57
CA TRP A 8 -9.84 -22.14 -27.41
C TRP A 8 -9.05 -22.15 -28.72
N GLN A 9 -9.71 -22.44 -29.83
CA GLN A 9 -9.12 -22.52 -31.17
C GLN A 9 -8.64 -21.15 -31.68
N GLN A 10 -9.15 -20.04 -31.16
CA GLN A 10 -8.77 -18.70 -31.56
C GLN A 10 -7.50 -18.25 -30.81
N ALA A 11 -6.39 -18.97 -31.01
CA ALA A 11 -5.13 -18.71 -30.32
C ALA A 11 -4.58 -17.30 -30.56
N GLY A 12 -4.75 -16.75 -31.78
CA GLY A 12 -4.31 -15.39 -32.12
C GLY A 12 -5.00 -14.32 -31.28
N VAL A 13 -6.34 -14.36 -31.18
CA VAL A 13 -7.11 -13.40 -30.38
C VAL A 13 -6.76 -13.50 -28.89
N ARG A 14 -6.54 -14.72 -28.39
CA ARG A 14 -6.09 -14.93 -26.99
C ARG A 14 -4.70 -14.35 -26.74
N ALA A 15 -3.78 -14.48 -27.69
CA ALA A 15 -2.43 -13.93 -27.59
C ALA A 15 -2.44 -12.40 -27.66
N GLU A 16 -3.21 -11.81 -28.59
CA GLU A 16 -3.37 -10.36 -28.74
C GLU A 16 -3.94 -9.72 -27.46
N LEU A 17 -4.93 -10.34 -26.82
CA LEU A 17 -5.46 -9.85 -25.54
C LEU A 17 -4.47 -10.00 -24.39
N ALA A 18 -3.73 -11.11 -24.35
CA ALA A 18 -2.69 -11.28 -23.34
C ALA A 18 -1.60 -10.22 -23.49
N GLU A 19 -1.20 -9.89 -24.72
CA GLU A 19 -0.25 -8.81 -25.01
C GLU A 19 -0.82 -7.44 -24.64
N LEU A 20 -2.07 -7.15 -25.05
CA LEU A 20 -2.76 -5.87 -24.78
C LEU A 20 -2.78 -5.52 -23.29
N TYR A 21 -3.01 -6.51 -22.43
CA TYR A 21 -3.07 -6.31 -20.98
C TYR A 21 -1.82 -6.79 -20.23
N GLY A 22 -0.73 -7.12 -20.94
CA GLY A 22 0.53 -7.53 -20.33
C GLY A 22 0.46 -8.81 -19.48
N ILE A 23 -0.44 -9.75 -19.80
CA ILE A 23 -0.64 -10.98 -19.04
C ILE A 23 0.54 -11.94 -19.26
N ARG A 24 1.34 -12.18 -18.22
CA ARG A 24 2.55 -13.03 -18.28
C ARG A 24 2.38 -14.42 -17.67
N GLY A 25 1.26 -14.71 -17.03
CA GLY A 25 1.04 -15.97 -16.31
C GLY A 25 -0.43 -16.33 -16.18
N ILE A 26 -0.72 -17.51 -15.63
CA ILE A 26 -2.07 -17.94 -15.26
C ILE A 26 -2.08 -18.53 -13.85
N PRO A 27 -3.20 -18.41 -13.10
CA PRO A 27 -4.40 -17.65 -13.44
C PRO A 27 -4.24 -16.14 -13.19
N THR A 28 -4.83 -15.32 -14.06
CA THR A 28 -4.88 -13.84 -13.94
C THR A 28 -6.33 -13.38 -14.06
N LEU A 29 -6.73 -12.42 -13.22
CA LEU A 29 -8.03 -11.78 -13.25
C LEU A 29 -7.84 -10.26 -13.26
N LEU A 30 -8.39 -9.60 -14.27
CA LEU A 30 -8.36 -8.16 -14.43
C LEU A 30 -9.78 -7.62 -14.25
N LEU A 31 -9.88 -6.43 -13.68
CA LEU A 31 -11.13 -5.67 -13.59
C LEU A 31 -11.05 -4.47 -14.51
N LEU A 32 -12.02 -4.33 -15.41
CA LEU A 32 -12.12 -3.22 -16.36
C LEU A 32 -13.36 -2.38 -16.06
N ASP A 33 -13.31 -1.08 -16.36
CA ASP A 33 -14.48 -0.20 -16.37
C ASP A 33 -15.34 -0.43 -17.63
N SER A 34 -16.47 0.27 -17.74
CA SER A 34 -17.38 0.16 -18.90
C SER A 34 -16.77 0.64 -20.23
N ASN A 35 -15.67 1.39 -20.19
CA ASN A 35 -14.96 1.90 -21.35
C ASN A 35 -13.78 1.01 -21.76
N GLY A 36 -13.49 -0.05 -21.00
CA GLY A 36 -12.36 -0.95 -21.23
C GLY A 36 -11.06 -0.51 -20.54
N HIS A 37 -11.07 0.53 -19.71
CA HIS A 37 -9.89 0.91 -18.93
C HIS A 37 -9.72 -0.05 -17.76
N VAL A 38 -8.47 -0.38 -17.45
CA VAL A 38 -8.18 -1.26 -16.33
C VAL A 38 -8.34 -0.51 -15.01
N ILE A 39 -9.10 -1.11 -14.09
CA ILE A 39 -9.23 -0.67 -12.70
C ILE A 39 -8.15 -1.34 -11.84
N THR A 40 -7.96 -2.65 -12.00
CA THR A 40 -6.86 -3.40 -11.39
C THR A 40 -6.46 -4.61 -12.26
N MET A 41 -5.16 -4.85 -12.37
CA MET A 41 -4.57 -6.04 -13.01
C MET A 41 -4.51 -7.24 -12.07
N ASP A 42 -4.69 -7.01 -10.76
CA ASP A 42 -4.52 -8.01 -9.70
C ASP A 42 -5.82 -8.23 -8.91
N ALA A 43 -6.95 -8.28 -9.62
CA ALA A 43 -8.27 -8.50 -9.00
C ALA A 43 -8.35 -9.84 -8.26
N ARG A 44 -7.44 -10.78 -8.53
CA ARG A 44 -7.34 -12.04 -7.78
C ARG A 44 -6.96 -11.75 -6.32
N THR A 45 -5.93 -10.94 -6.09
CA THR A 45 -5.49 -10.57 -4.74
C THR A 45 -6.57 -9.75 -4.05
N GLU A 46 -7.20 -8.81 -4.77
CA GLU A 46 -8.30 -8.00 -4.23
C GLU A 46 -9.48 -8.87 -3.73
N ILE A 47 -9.87 -9.91 -4.47
CA ILE A 47 -10.91 -10.86 -4.02
C ILE A 47 -10.48 -11.64 -2.77
N ALA A 48 -9.20 -11.99 -2.67
CA ALA A 48 -8.70 -12.74 -1.51
C ALA A 48 -8.67 -11.86 -0.25
N GLU A 49 -8.30 -10.57 -0.39
CA GLU A 49 -8.22 -9.60 0.70
C GLU A 49 -9.59 -8.99 1.06
N ASP A 50 -10.53 -8.93 0.11
CA ASP A 50 -11.91 -8.46 0.32
C ASP A 50 -12.96 -9.47 -0.20
N PRO A 51 -13.15 -10.62 0.51
CA PRO A 51 -14.06 -11.69 0.08
C PRO A 51 -15.53 -11.27 -0.02
N LEU A 52 -15.90 -10.18 0.68
CA LEU A 52 -17.25 -9.62 0.69
C LEU A 52 -17.42 -8.49 -0.34
N ALA A 53 -16.37 -8.15 -1.08
CA ALA A 53 -16.37 -7.10 -2.10
C ALA A 53 -16.84 -5.72 -1.57
N GLN A 54 -16.51 -5.40 -0.31
CA GLN A 54 -16.86 -4.13 0.33
C GLN A 54 -16.18 -2.93 -0.33
N ASN A 55 -14.99 -3.14 -0.89
CA ASN A 55 -14.19 -2.13 -1.58
C ASN A 55 -14.33 -2.20 -3.11
N PHE A 56 -15.18 -3.08 -3.65
CA PHE A 56 -15.42 -3.17 -5.10
C PHE A 56 -15.91 -1.81 -5.64
N PRO A 57 -15.34 -1.28 -6.74
CA PRO A 57 -14.55 -1.97 -7.76
C PRO A 57 -13.01 -1.97 -7.53
N TRP A 58 -12.51 -1.99 -6.29
CA TRP A 58 -11.08 -2.10 -5.96
C TRP A 58 -10.19 -1.14 -6.74
N LYS A 59 -10.60 0.13 -6.74
CA LYS A 59 -9.77 1.20 -7.30
C LYS A 59 -8.53 1.38 -6.43
N PRO A 60 -7.39 1.76 -7.01
CA PRO A 60 -6.23 2.18 -6.24
C PRO A 60 -6.61 3.29 -5.24
N ARG A 61 -6.08 3.19 -4.02
CA ARG A 61 -6.35 4.13 -2.91
C ARG A 61 -5.04 4.77 -2.46
N SER A 62 -5.13 6.03 -2.02
CA SER A 62 -3.99 6.76 -1.45
C SER A 62 -3.55 6.18 -0.10
N VAL A 63 -4.49 5.65 0.68
CA VAL A 63 -4.26 4.96 1.95
C VAL A 63 -4.82 3.54 1.88
N ASN A 64 -4.04 2.56 2.34
CA ASN A 64 -4.43 1.14 2.35
C ASN A 64 -4.26 0.54 3.74
N VAL A 65 -5.02 -0.51 4.05
CA VAL A 65 -4.76 -1.33 5.23
C VAL A 65 -3.50 -2.17 4.97
N LEU A 66 -2.60 -2.22 5.95
CA LEU A 66 -1.37 -2.99 5.88
C LEU A 66 -1.71 -4.48 5.85
N THR A 67 -1.23 -5.17 4.82
CA THR A 67 -1.34 -6.61 4.63
C THR A 67 0.01 -7.18 4.15
N GLU A 68 0.16 -8.49 4.03
CA GLU A 68 1.42 -9.14 3.65
C GLU A 68 1.98 -8.65 2.29
N ARG A 69 1.11 -8.35 1.31
CA ARG A 69 1.52 -7.77 0.01
C ARG A 69 2.25 -6.43 0.19
N HIS A 70 1.85 -5.65 1.19
CA HIS A 70 2.43 -4.33 1.45
C HIS A 70 3.77 -4.47 2.17
N VAL A 71 3.87 -5.41 3.13
CA VAL A 71 5.14 -5.72 3.82
C VAL A 71 6.24 -6.06 2.81
N SER A 72 5.91 -6.87 1.80
CA SER A 72 6.85 -7.23 0.73
C SER A 72 7.38 -6.00 -0.03
N LYS A 73 6.56 -4.96 -0.20
CA LYS A 73 6.91 -3.71 -0.89
C LYS A 73 7.66 -2.71 -0.01
N LEU A 74 7.67 -2.88 1.32
CA LEU A 74 8.38 -1.96 2.22
C LEU A 74 9.90 -2.01 1.99
N HIS A 75 10.43 -3.11 1.46
CA HIS A 75 11.85 -3.23 1.11
C HIS A 75 12.27 -2.36 -0.06
N ASP A 76 11.34 -1.98 -0.93
CA ASP A 76 11.61 -1.17 -2.11
C ASP A 76 11.33 0.32 -1.83
N TYR A 77 10.32 0.62 -0.99
CA TYR A 77 9.81 1.98 -0.81
C TYR A 77 9.52 2.31 0.66
N PRO A 78 9.77 3.57 1.09
CA PRO A 78 9.39 4.02 2.43
C PRO A 78 7.86 4.05 2.59
N ALA A 79 7.40 3.99 3.84
CA ALA A 79 6.00 4.06 4.20
C ALA A 79 5.75 4.89 5.45
N ILE A 80 4.60 5.55 5.49
CA ILE A 80 4.00 6.11 6.69
C ILE A 80 2.97 5.10 7.17
N VAL A 81 3.18 4.56 8.37
CA VAL A 81 2.35 3.53 8.98
C VAL A 81 1.70 4.11 10.23
N LEU A 82 0.37 4.12 10.29
CA LEU A 82 -0.38 4.45 11.50
C LEU A 82 -0.91 3.17 12.13
N PHE A 83 -0.38 2.83 13.30
CA PHE A 83 -0.86 1.71 14.11
C PHE A 83 -2.08 2.14 14.91
N VAL A 84 -3.15 1.37 14.81
CA VAL A 84 -4.42 1.59 15.53
C VAL A 84 -5.01 0.26 16.01
N ASP A 85 -6.00 0.33 16.91
CA ASP A 85 -6.74 -0.85 17.35
C ASP A 85 -7.68 -1.37 16.23
N THR A 86 -8.26 -2.54 16.45
CA THR A 86 -9.14 -3.27 15.52
C THR A 86 -10.54 -2.68 15.37
N GLU A 87 -10.89 -1.66 16.15
CA GLU A 87 -12.22 -1.06 16.12
C GLU A 87 -12.47 -0.29 14.81
N GLU A 88 -13.69 -0.37 14.27
CA GLU A 88 -14.05 0.32 13.03
C GLU A 88 -13.91 1.85 13.14
N THR A 89 -14.17 2.40 14.32
CA THR A 89 -13.98 3.83 14.62
C THR A 89 -12.51 4.25 14.56
N GLU A 90 -11.60 3.37 14.94
CA GLU A 90 -10.15 3.59 14.87
C GLU A 90 -9.65 3.52 13.43
N LEU A 91 -10.19 2.59 12.62
CA LEU A 91 -9.93 2.55 11.18
C LEU A 91 -10.39 3.85 10.50
N GLN A 92 -11.62 4.32 10.79
CA GLN A 92 -12.14 5.58 10.26
C GLN A 92 -11.28 6.77 10.70
N PHE A 93 -10.84 6.79 11.96
CA PHE A 93 -9.92 7.80 12.46
C PHE A 93 -8.60 7.81 11.66
N ALA A 94 -8.00 6.64 11.46
CA ALA A 94 -6.75 6.49 10.72
C ALA A 94 -6.88 6.95 9.26
N GLU A 95 -7.97 6.57 8.59
CA GLU A 95 -8.28 7.04 7.23
C GLU A 95 -8.42 8.57 7.19
N ASN A 96 -9.13 9.15 8.15
CA ASN A 96 -9.38 10.60 8.20
C ASN A 96 -8.09 11.42 8.37
N VAL A 97 -7.12 10.93 9.14
CA VAL A 97 -5.87 11.66 9.40
C VAL A 97 -4.80 11.42 8.33
N LEU A 98 -4.73 10.21 7.76
CA LEU A 98 -3.74 9.88 6.73
C LEU A 98 -4.13 10.35 5.33
N THR A 99 -5.41 10.25 4.95
CA THR A 99 -5.85 10.52 3.56
C THR A 99 -5.47 11.93 3.08
N PRO A 100 -5.68 13.00 3.87
CA PRO A 100 -5.28 14.34 3.43
C PRO A 100 -3.78 14.46 3.18
N ALA A 101 -2.95 13.86 4.04
CA ALA A 101 -1.48 13.90 3.88
C ALA A 101 -1.03 13.08 2.66
N ALA A 102 -1.65 11.92 2.45
CA ALA A 102 -1.42 11.07 1.29
C ALA A 102 -1.79 11.79 -0.01
N ASP A 103 -2.99 12.35 -0.11
CA ASP A 103 -3.45 13.05 -1.30
C ASP A 103 -2.60 14.28 -1.64
N ILE A 104 -2.16 15.04 -0.62
CA ILE A 104 -1.21 16.15 -0.80
C ILE A 104 0.12 15.64 -1.37
N TYR A 105 0.66 14.55 -0.81
CA TYR A 105 1.90 13.94 -1.28
C TYR A 105 1.78 13.49 -2.74
N TYR A 106 0.77 12.69 -3.07
CA TYR A 106 0.60 12.14 -4.41
C TYR A 106 0.32 13.23 -5.44
N LYS A 107 -0.52 14.21 -5.11
CA LYS A 107 -0.75 15.37 -5.98
C LYS A 107 0.52 16.16 -6.26
N LYS A 108 1.38 16.36 -5.26
CA LYS A 108 2.66 17.07 -5.41
C LYS A 108 3.65 16.30 -6.31
N HIS A 109 3.56 14.97 -6.32
CA HIS A 109 4.41 14.09 -7.15
C HIS A 109 3.75 13.69 -8.48
N ASN A 110 2.62 14.31 -8.85
CA ASN A 110 1.84 14.00 -10.05
C ASN A 110 1.36 12.54 -10.13
N ILE A 111 1.15 11.89 -9.00
CA ILE A 111 0.58 10.54 -8.91
C ILE A 111 -0.94 10.68 -8.83
N ASN A 112 -1.65 10.09 -9.80
CA ASN A 112 -3.10 10.13 -9.88
C ASN A 112 -3.68 8.72 -9.94
N PHE A 113 -4.42 8.32 -8.91
CA PHE A 113 -5.09 7.02 -8.85
C PHE A 113 -6.36 6.92 -9.72
N ASN A 114 -6.83 8.06 -10.27
CA ASN A 114 -8.03 8.13 -11.10
C ASN A 114 -7.75 8.26 -12.61
N SER A 115 -6.48 8.34 -13.05
CA SER A 115 -6.14 8.33 -14.47
C SER A 115 -6.28 6.92 -15.07
N PRO A 116 -6.73 6.79 -16.33
CA PRO A 116 -6.75 5.52 -17.05
C PRO A 116 -5.38 4.84 -17.04
N GLN A 117 -5.35 3.53 -16.79
CA GLN A 117 -4.09 2.79 -16.54
C GLN A 117 -3.10 2.71 -17.70
N GLU A 118 -3.41 3.18 -18.92
CA GLU A 118 -2.40 3.35 -19.97
C GLU A 118 -1.24 4.27 -19.51
N GLU A 119 -1.51 5.21 -18.60
CA GLU A 119 -0.50 6.03 -17.91
C GLU A 119 -0.02 5.43 -16.57
N LEU A 120 -0.63 4.34 -16.08
CA LEU A 120 -0.29 3.74 -14.78
C LEU A 120 0.77 2.64 -14.86
N SER A 121 0.99 2.08 -16.05
CA SER A 121 2.12 1.17 -16.31
C SER A 121 3.49 1.81 -16.08
N SER A 122 3.60 3.15 -16.09
CA SER A 122 4.80 3.87 -15.67
C SER A 122 4.91 4.09 -14.16
N TYR A 123 3.82 4.03 -13.39
CA TYR A 123 3.86 4.24 -11.93
C TYR A 123 4.17 2.97 -11.12
N GLU A 124 4.19 1.79 -11.75
CA GLU A 124 4.70 0.58 -11.08
C GLU A 124 6.22 0.64 -10.83
N GLU A 125 6.94 1.59 -11.45
CA GLU A 125 8.39 1.79 -11.29
C GLU A 125 8.78 3.09 -10.55
N ASP A 126 7.83 3.96 -10.19
CA ASP A 126 8.11 5.19 -9.45
C ASP A 126 8.12 4.93 -7.94
N HIS A 127 9.25 5.24 -7.31
CA HIS A 127 9.51 4.98 -5.89
C HIS A 127 8.74 5.96 -4.98
N TYR A 128 7.46 5.69 -4.73
CA TYR A 128 6.60 6.59 -3.95
C TYR A 128 6.44 6.17 -2.48
N LEU A 129 6.23 7.17 -1.62
CA LEU A 129 5.91 6.99 -0.21
C LEU A 129 4.54 6.33 -0.06
N GLN A 130 4.49 5.17 0.60
CA GLN A 130 3.24 4.46 0.87
C GLN A 130 2.56 5.02 2.14
N PHE A 131 1.23 4.97 2.20
CA PHE A 131 0.47 5.34 3.40
C PHE A 131 -0.39 4.16 3.82
N LEU A 132 -0.14 3.64 5.02
CA LEU A 132 -0.63 2.36 5.47
C LEU A 132 -1.26 2.46 6.86
N ILE A 133 -2.35 1.75 7.07
CA ILE A 133 -3.02 1.61 8.37
C ILE A 133 -2.72 0.20 8.87
N ALA A 134 -1.97 0.10 9.97
CA ALA A 134 -1.68 -1.18 10.61
C ALA A 134 -2.68 -1.41 11.74
N MET A 135 -3.58 -2.36 11.53
CA MET A 135 -4.45 -2.89 12.60
C MET A 135 -3.75 -4.08 13.27
N ASP A 136 -4.33 -4.63 14.34
CA ASP A 136 -3.86 -5.88 14.95
C ASP A 136 -3.91 -7.01 13.91
N SER A 137 -2.74 -7.34 13.37
CA SER A 137 -2.58 -8.22 12.22
C SER A 137 -1.13 -8.72 12.16
N GLU A 138 -0.92 -9.92 11.59
CA GLU A 138 0.42 -10.48 11.40
C GLU A 138 1.33 -9.53 10.61
N ALA A 139 0.78 -8.81 9.62
CA ALA A 139 1.53 -7.82 8.85
C ALA A 139 1.97 -6.62 9.71
N GLY A 140 1.12 -6.14 10.61
CA GLY A 140 1.47 -5.10 11.58
C GLY A 140 2.57 -5.56 12.54
N ASP A 141 2.47 -6.78 13.03
CA ASP A 141 3.46 -7.37 13.93
C ASP A 141 4.82 -7.53 13.25
N LEU A 142 4.87 -7.95 11.99
CA LEU A 142 6.11 -8.00 11.22
C LEU A 142 6.80 -6.63 11.13
N VAL A 143 6.04 -5.56 10.91
CA VAL A 143 6.60 -4.21 10.88
C VAL A 143 7.09 -3.81 12.28
N ARG A 144 6.30 -4.03 13.35
CA ARG A 144 6.74 -3.73 14.73
C ARG A 144 8.02 -4.46 15.10
N ASP A 145 8.09 -5.75 14.78
CA ASP A 145 9.24 -6.60 15.05
C ASP A 145 10.50 -6.10 14.36
N LEU A 146 10.37 -5.69 13.10
CA LEU A 146 11.48 -5.19 12.30
C LEU A 146 12.12 -3.94 12.93
N ILE A 147 11.30 -3.05 13.48
CA ILE A 147 11.76 -1.78 14.07
C ILE A 147 11.73 -1.76 15.60
N SER A 148 11.55 -2.93 16.23
CA SER A 148 11.53 -3.14 17.68
C SER A 148 10.60 -2.15 18.41
N LEU A 149 9.37 -2.01 17.92
CA LEU A 149 8.36 -1.17 18.55
C LEU A 149 7.55 -1.94 19.59
N ASP A 150 7.24 -1.23 20.67
CA ASP A 150 6.23 -1.68 21.64
C ASP A 150 4.83 -1.61 21.02
N ASP A 151 3.91 -2.43 21.54
CA ASP A 151 2.51 -2.45 21.11
C ASP A 151 1.71 -1.29 21.72
N VAL A 152 2.06 -0.08 21.28
CA VAL A 152 1.39 1.17 21.67
C VAL A 152 0.55 1.67 20.50
N VAL A 153 -0.71 2.00 20.77
CA VAL A 153 -1.64 2.60 19.81
C VAL A 153 -2.40 3.78 20.43
N PRO A 154 -2.79 4.81 19.65
CA PRO A 154 -2.40 5.01 18.25
C PRO A 154 -0.94 5.48 18.13
N LEU A 155 -0.22 5.03 17.09
CA LEU A 155 1.19 5.36 16.89
C LEU A 155 1.51 5.59 15.42
N LEU A 156 1.95 6.80 15.07
CA LEU A 156 2.39 7.15 13.72
C LEU A 156 3.89 6.94 13.55
N VAL A 157 4.28 6.20 12.52
CA VAL A 157 5.66 5.81 12.25
C VAL A 157 5.99 6.02 10.78
N GLY A 158 7.11 6.67 10.49
CA GLY A 158 7.72 6.68 9.17
C GLY A 158 8.79 5.59 9.09
N VAL A 159 8.64 4.65 8.17
CA VAL A 159 9.55 3.52 7.96
C VAL A 159 10.23 3.67 6.61
N ASP A 160 11.56 3.55 6.58
CA ASP A 160 12.40 3.65 5.39
C ASP A 160 13.41 2.49 5.43
N ILE A 161 12.89 1.27 5.16
CA ILE A 161 13.71 0.04 5.10
C ILE A 161 14.84 0.15 4.08
N PRO A 162 14.65 0.73 2.87
CA PRO A 162 15.74 0.87 1.91
C PRO A 162 16.95 1.62 2.50
N ASN A 163 16.70 2.65 3.33
CA ASN A 163 17.74 3.39 4.03
C ASN A 163 17.98 2.91 5.48
N ARG A 164 17.43 1.75 5.85
CA ARG A 164 17.56 1.10 7.17
C ARG A 164 17.31 2.06 8.32
N ARG A 165 16.25 2.86 8.21
CA ARG A 165 15.88 3.85 9.24
C ARG A 165 14.38 3.94 9.43
N TYR A 166 13.98 4.38 10.61
CA TYR A 166 12.59 4.68 10.93
C TYR A 166 12.51 5.89 11.84
N VAL A 167 11.32 6.46 12.00
CA VAL A 167 11.06 7.54 12.94
C VAL A 167 9.64 7.44 13.47
N ILE A 168 9.49 7.70 14.76
CA ILE A 168 8.22 7.69 15.47
C ILE A 168 7.80 9.15 15.69
N MET A 169 6.52 9.44 15.52
CA MET A 169 5.96 10.74 15.91
C MET A 169 6.18 11.00 17.40
N GLU A 170 6.52 12.25 17.76
CA GLU A 170 6.92 12.60 19.13
C GLU A 170 5.81 12.33 20.16
N TYR A 171 6.19 11.77 21.30
CA TYR A 171 5.25 11.47 22.38
C TYR A 171 4.59 12.74 22.92
N GLY A 172 3.26 12.69 23.06
CA GLY A 172 2.45 13.82 23.53
C GLY A 172 1.95 14.76 22.43
N VAL A 173 2.37 14.56 21.17
CA VAL A 173 1.75 15.22 20.02
C VAL A 173 0.49 14.46 19.64
N GLU A 174 -0.65 15.16 19.57
CA GLU A 174 -1.90 14.57 19.14
C GLU A 174 -1.85 14.19 17.65
N ILE A 175 -2.30 12.98 17.31
CA ILE A 175 -2.42 12.52 15.93
C ILE A 175 -3.69 13.13 15.34
N ASN A 176 -3.53 14.12 14.48
CA ASN A 176 -4.60 14.78 13.76
C ASN A 176 -4.12 15.16 12.35
N VAL A 177 -5.00 15.71 11.52
CA VAL A 177 -4.67 16.02 10.11
C VAL A 177 -3.46 16.95 9.97
N GLU A 178 -3.36 17.99 10.81
CA GLU A 178 -2.27 18.98 10.75
C GLU A 178 -0.94 18.36 11.15
N SER A 179 -0.90 17.63 12.27
CA SER A 179 0.31 17.02 12.79
C SER A 179 0.82 15.88 11.90
N VAL A 180 -0.09 15.10 11.28
CA VAL A 180 0.27 14.07 10.30
C VAL A 180 0.83 14.71 9.02
N CYS A 181 0.23 15.80 8.52
CA CYS A 181 0.75 16.50 7.35
C CYS A 181 2.17 17.06 7.59
N ASP A 182 2.39 17.71 8.75
CA ASP A 182 3.72 18.21 9.13
C ASP A 182 4.74 17.07 9.23
N PHE A 183 4.37 15.96 9.90
CA PHE A 183 5.22 14.79 10.03
C PHE A 183 5.64 14.24 8.66
N VAL A 184 4.70 14.08 7.73
CA VAL A 184 4.94 13.57 6.38
C VAL A 184 5.83 14.50 5.57
N GLU A 185 5.64 15.82 5.69
CA GLU A 185 6.50 16.81 5.03
C GLU A 185 7.93 16.77 5.58
N ARG A 186 8.08 16.71 6.90
CA ARG A 186 9.40 16.64 7.56
C ARG A 186 10.10 15.31 7.29
N PHE A 187 9.36 14.21 7.21
CA PHE A 187 9.88 12.89 6.82
C PHE A 187 10.50 12.94 5.43
N GLN A 188 9.80 13.51 4.44
CA GLN A 188 10.31 13.67 3.07
C GLN A 188 11.59 14.54 3.01
N ARG A 189 11.67 15.58 3.84
CA ARG A 189 12.84 16.46 3.90
C ARG A 189 14.02 15.84 4.64
N GLY A 190 13.79 14.81 5.45
CA GLY A 190 14.78 14.24 6.35
C GLY A 190 14.95 15.05 7.65
N ASP A 191 14.00 15.94 7.98
CA ASP A 191 14.05 16.88 9.11
C ASP A 191 13.44 16.30 10.40
N LEU A 192 13.54 14.97 10.55
CA LEU A 192 13.09 14.21 11.70
C LEU A 192 14.26 13.45 12.34
N LYS A 193 14.10 13.08 13.61
CA LYS A 193 15.11 12.29 14.32
C LYS A 193 14.95 10.81 13.98
N PHE A 194 15.67 10.37 12.94
CA PHE A 194 15.67 8.96 12.53
C PHE A 194 16.44 8.06 13.50
N HIS A 195 15.90 6.85 13.66
CA HIS A 195 16.49 5.72 14.37
C HIS A 195 16.96 4.69 13.34
N ALA A 196 18.06 3.99 13.62
CA ALA A 196 18.56 2.93 12.75
C ALA A 196 17.75 1.65 12.96
N ILE A 197 17.46 0.95 11.86
CA ILE A 197 16.94 -0.42 11.89
C ILE A 197 18.15 -1.33 12.05
N ASN A 198 18.30 -1.92 13.24
CA ASN A 198 19.33 -2.91 13.48
C ASN A 198 18.85 -4.24 12.90
N ASP A 199 19.69 -4.90 12.11
CA ASP A 199 19.45 -6.30 11.76
C ASP A 199 19.42 -7.06 13.11
N ARG A 200 18.32 -7.80 13.38
CA ARG A 200 18.37 -8.83 14.43
C ARG A 200 19.57 -9.70 14.06
N GLU A 201 20.60 -9.72 14.91
CA GLU A 201 21.73 -10.63 14.71
C GLU A 201 21.13 -12.01 14.46
N GLU A 202 21.35 -12.56 13.26
CA GLU A 202 21.18 -13.98 13.02
C GLU A 202 22.16 -14.65 13.99
N THR A 203 21.70 -14.99 15.19
CA THR A 203 22.41 -15.93 16.04
C THR A 203 22.35 -17.26 15.32
N GLU A 204 23.34 -17.48 14.46
CA GLU A 204 23.88 -18.78 14.13
C GLU A 204 23.90 -19.63 15.41
N ASN A 205 23.10 -20.67 15.44
CA ASN A 205 23.41 -21.83 16.26
C ASN A 205 23.44 -23.04 15.31
N CYS A 206 24.67 -23.30 14.85
CA CYS A 206 25.17 -24.62 14.49
C CYS A 206 24.99 -25.61 15.67
#